data_AF-A0A8D9A4Z5-F1
#
_entry.id   AF-A0A8D9A4Z5-F1
#
_cell.length_a   1.000
_cell.length_b   1.000
_cell.length_c   1.000
_cell.angle_alpha   90.00
_cell.angle_beta   90.00
_cell.angle_gamma   90.00
#
_symmetry.space_group_name_H-M   'P 1'
#
loop_
_entity.id
_entity.type
_entity.pdbx_description
1 polymer ?
#
loop_
_entity_poly.entity_id
_entity_poly.type
_entity_poly.pdbx_seq_one_letter_code
_entity_poly.pdbx_strand_id
1 'polypeptide(L)'
;MQQARKLANGFRYRYQPRKGPFDTDIGSKLPESYRKFFAEWKSTDRKPVHYVNKEGRFKLNEHGRVVPVINMPILDKETKEQHLGIWGGEAVVEGYRLPAHRYETVVPEYWVPRLLDQIVYSEILDKYLNVAVTQRTVDLINEHYGFDKYLLSTPACDLNSLLACKIKKKLLVALYDKTLYPDDPTKQETIYNKYKQYLENYSRDDLEWYGLSLPEAQEKCVALEREAMERSKVPLKVTFRKELLEELKQFKLDGKLDAPDEKKESFIKKFNPFAKVD
;
A
#
# COMPACT_ATOMS: atom_id res chain seq x y z
N MET A 1 -20.63 53.72 28.11
CA MET A 1 -19.30 53.58 27.43
C MET A 1 -18.64 52.22 27.67
N GLN A 2 -19.38 51.12 27.87
CA GLN A 2 -18.80 49.77 28.12
C GLN A 2 -19.27 48.70 27.10
N GLN A 3 -19.87 49.10 25.98
CA GLN A 3 -20.35 48.17 24.94
C GLN A 3 -19.50 48.17 23.66
N ALA A 4 -18.32 48.77 23.67
CA ALA A 4 -17.48 48.90 22.47
C ALA A 4 -16.09 48.23 22.59
N ARG A 5 -15.98 47.11 23.33
CA ARG A 5 -14.71 46.36 23.45
C ARG A 5 -14.78 44.87 23.13
N LYS A 6 -15.93 44.35 22.68
CA LYS A 6 -16.09 42.91 22.34
C LYS A 6 -16.10 42.60 20.84
N LEU A 7 -15.72 43.54 19.97
CA LEU A 7 -15.63 43.33 18.52
C LEU A 7 -14.20 43.47 17.96
N ALA A 8 -13.19 43.26 18.81
CA ALA A 8 -11.77 43.30 18.41
C ALA A 8 -11.11 41.91 18.35
N ASN A 9 -11.89 40.83 18.37
CA ASN A 9 -11.39 39.50 18.06
C ASN A 9 -11.77 39.17 16.61
N GLY A 10 -11.04 39.79 15.67
CA GLY A 10 -11.04 39.31 14.29
C GLY A 10 -10.75 37.80 14.31
N PHE A 11 -11.55 37.03 13.58
CA PHE A 11 -11.37 35.59 13.44
C PHE A 11 -9.92 35.33 12.99
N ARG A 12 -9.02 35.03 13.93
CA ARG A 12 -7.74 34.41 13.62
C ARG A 12 -8.13 33.06 13.02
N TYR A 13 -8.13 32.96 11.70
CA TYR A 13 -8.17 31.67 11.02
C TYR A 13 -7.02 30.85 11.60
N ARG A 14 -7.31 30.01 12.58
CA ARG A 14 -6.34 29.03 13.08
C ARG A 14 -6.07 28.15 11.89
N TYR A 15 -4.82 28.13 11.42
CA TYR A 15 -4.39 27.19 10.39
C TYR A 15 -4.73 25.78 10.90
N GLN A 16 -5.78 25.19 10.36
CA GLN A 16 -6.07 23.77 10.55
C GLN A 16 -5.36 23.04 9.42
N PRO A 17 -4.37 22.20 9.71
CA PRO A 17 -3.73 21.41 8.67
C PRO A 17 -4.80 20.55 7.99
N ARG A 18 -4.73 20.47 6.65
CA ARG A 18 -5.60 19.56 5.90
C ARG A 18 -5.26 18.13 6.34
N LYS A 19 -6.29 17.36 6.74
CA LYS A 19 -6.11 15.96 7.12
C LYS A 19 -5.60 15.16 5.92
N GLY A 20 -4.47 14.50 6.09
CA GLY A 20 -3.90 13.58 5.11
C GLY A 20 -4.58 12.21 5.12
N PRO A 21 -4.23 11.32 4.17
CA PRO A 21 -4.73 9.95 4.12
C PRO A 21 -4.49 9.14 5.41
N PHE A 22 -3.38 9.41 6.09
CA PHE A 22 -2.92 8.68 7.28
C PHE A 22 -3.36 9.32 8.61
N ASP A 23 -4.05 10.46 8.59
CA ASP A 23 -4.52 11.13 9.81
C ASP A 23 -5.83 10.54 10.37
N THR A 24 -6.35 9.49 9.72
CA THR A 24 -7.52 8.75 10.17
C THR A 24 -7.13 7.70 11.22
N ASP A 25 -8.04 7.34 12.12
CA ASP A 25 -7.77 6.35 13.17
C ASP A 25 -7.23 5.03 12.61
N ILE A 26 -7.80 4.56 11.50
CA ILE A 26 -7.36 3.34 10.79
C ILE A 26 -6.07 3.62 10.00
N GLY A 27 -5.99 4.76 9.29
CA GLY A 27 -4.82 5.12 8.50
C GLY A 27 -3.54 5.25 9.34
N SER A 28 -3.67 5.71 10.58
CA SER A 28 -2.55 5.85 11.51
C SER A 28 -1.96 4.50 11.93
N LYS A 29 -2.75 3.42 11.91
CA LYS A 29 -2.34 2.06 12.28
C LYS A 29 -1.75 1.25 11.11
N LEU A 30 -1.81 1.78 9.88
CA LEU A 30 -1.26 1.10 8.72
C LEU A 30 0.25 0.86 8.88
N PRO A 31 0.77 -0.33 8.51
CA PRO A 31 2.19 -0.67 8.65
C PRO A 31 3.12 0.25 7.87
N GLU A 32 4.36 0.34 8.34
CA GLU A 32 5.42 1.13 7.67
C GLU A 32 5.67 0.64 6.24
N SER A 33 5.62 -0.66 6.01
CA SER A 33 5.67 -1.31 4.69
C SER A 33 4.69 -0.70 3.69
N TYR A 34 3.43 -0.47 4.11
CA TYR A 34 2.43 0.16 3.25
C TYR A 34 2.73 1.65 3.02
N ARG A 35 3.23 2.36 4.05
CA ARG A 35 3.61 3.78 3.93
C ARG A 35 4.75 3.97 2.95
N LYS A 36 5.74 3.07 2.94
CA LYS A 36 6.84 3.06 1.95
C LYS A 36 6.29 2.92 0.53
N PHE A 37 5.41 1.95 0.29
CA PHE A 37 4.75 1.77 -0.99
C PHE A 37 3.92 3.01 -1.41
N PHE A 38 3.13 3.57 -0.48
CA PHE A 38 2.30 4.74 -0.79
C PHE A 38 3.14 5.98 -1.12
N ALA A 39 4.25 6.19 -0.43
CA ALA A 39 5.21 7.24 -0.74
C ALA A 39 5.87 7.03 -2.10
N GLU A 40 6.27 5.80 -2.43
CA GLU A 40 6.76 5.44 -3.77
C GLU A 40 5.70 5.76 -4.84
N TRP A 41 4.44 5.42 -4.58
CA TRP A 41 3.38 5.52 -5.58
C TRP A 41 2.83 6.94 -5.81
N LYS A 42 2.59 7.72 -4.74
CA LYS A 42 1.91 9.03 -4.81
C LYS A 42 2.80 10.23 -4.48
N SER A 43 3.90 10.06 -3.74
CA SER A 43 4.74 11.19 -3.30
C SER A 43 6.02 11.35 -4.12
N THR A 44 6.43 10.32 -4.86
CA THR A 44 7.65 10.35 -5.68
C THR A 44 7.37 11.05 -7.02
N ASP A 45 8.33 11.85 -7.49
CA ASP A 45 8.26 12.51 -8.79
C ASP A 45 8.25 11.47 -9.93
N ARG A 46 7.31 11.65 -10.85
CA ARG A 46 7.14 10.76 -12.02
C ARG A 46 8.10 11.14 -13.13
N LYS A 47 8.42 10.17 -13.98
CA LYS A 47 9.08 10.47 -15.26
C LYS A 47 8.20 11.38 -16.12
N PRO A 48 8.79 12.34 -16.85
CA PRO A 48 8.06 13.23 -17.73
C PRO A 48 7.46 12.43 -18.90
N VAL A 49 6.13 12.50 -19.05
CA VAL A 49 5.39 11.85 -20.15
C VAL A 49 4.77 12.90 -21.07
N HIS A 50 3.90 13.75 -20.53
CA HIS A 50 3.14 14.73 -21.33
C HIS A 50 3.86 16.06 -21.54
N TYR A 51 5.08 16.21 -21.02
CA TYR A 51 5.88 17.42 -21.19
C TYR A 51 7.34 17.09 -21.42
N VAL A 52 8.03 17.97 -22.11
CA VAL A 52 9.48 17.84 -22.35
C VAL A 52 10.22 18.46 -21.18
N ASN A 53 10.96 17.64 -20.45
CA ASN A 53 11.81 18.10 -19.36
C ASN A 53 13.00 18.88 -19.92
N LYS A 54 13.20 20.12 -19.47
CA LYS A 54 14.32 20.94 -19.91
C LYS A 54 15.51 20.73 -18.97
N GLU A 55 16.66 20.41 -19.55
CA GLU A 55 17.89 20.21 -18.81
C GLU A 55 18.53 21.55 -18.38
N GLY A 56 19.32 21.50 -17.31
CA GLY A 56 20.04 22.66 -16.78
C GLY A 56 19.22 23.49 -15.79
N ARG A 57 19.93 24.29 -14.98
CA ARG A 57 19.31 25.16 -13.96
C ARG A 57 18.88 26.50 -14.53
N PHE A 58 19.53 26.95 -15.60
CA PHE A 58 19.33 28.25 -16.20
C PHE A 58 19.30 28.14 -17.72
N LYS A 59 18.49 28.98 -18.35
CA LYS A 59 18.43 29.17 -19.79
C LYS A 59 18.53 30.65 -20.11
N LEU A 60 19.06 30.96 -21.29
CA LEU A 60 18.96 32.30 -21.84
C LEU A 60 17.56 32.49 -22.43
N ASN A 61 16.88 33.56 -22.04
CA ASN A 61 15.65 33.98 -22.68
C ASN A 61 15.93 34.61 -24.04
N GLU A 62 14.89 34.82 -24.85
CA GLU A 62 14.94 35.50 -26.15
C GLU A 62 15.60 36.90 -26.08
N HIS A 63 15.57 37.54 -24.91
CA HIS A 63 16.21 38.84 -24.65
C HIS A 63 17.64 38.76 -24.09
N GLY A 64 18.28 37.59 -24.12
CA GLY A 64 19.65 37.38 -23.63
C GLY A 64 19.81 37.40 -22.11
N ARG A 65 18.72 37.41 -21.34
CA ARG A 65 18.74 37.36 -19.87
C ARG A 65 18.76 35.91 -19.39
N VAL A 66 19.56 35.62 -18.37
CA VAL A 66 19.63 34.30 -17.73
C VAL A 66 18.44 34.14 -16.78
N VAL A 67 17.61 33.12 -17.02
CA VAL A 67 16.40 32.82 -16.22
C VAL A 67 16.43 31.37 -15.77
N PRO A 68 15.99 31.04 -14.54
CA PRO A 68 15.94 29.67 -14.08
C PRO A 68 14.99 28.82 -14.94
N VAL A 69 15.40 27.59 -15.21
CA VAL A 69 14.54 26.58 -15.83
C VAL A 69 13.64 26.00 -14.75
N ILE A 70 12.33 26.06 -14.98
CA ILE A 70 11.32 25.49 -14.10
C ILE A 70 10.62 24.40 -14.89
N ASN A 71 10.76 23.16 -14.43
CA ASN A 71 10.05 22.01 -14.97
C ASN A 71 8.86 21.73 -14.07
N MET A 72 7.67 22.06 -14.54
CA MET A 72 6.42 21.81 -13.82
C MET A 72 5.70 20.66 -14.52
N PRO A 73 5.43 19.54 -13.81
CA PRO A 73 4.69 18.43 -14.41
C PRO A 73 3.26 18.86 -14.71
N ILE A 74 2.74 18.36 -15.82
CA ILE A 74 1.32 18.51 -16.16
C ILE A 74 0.53 17.60 -15.23
N LEU A 75 -0.56 18.11 -14.67
CA LEU A 75 -1.42 17.35 -13.76
C LEU A 75 -2.32 16.41 -14.57
N ASP A 76 -2.20 15.13 -14.24
CA ASP A 76 -3.01 14.07 -14.84
C ASP A 76 -4.36 13.95 -14.12
N LYS A 77 -5.42 13.68 -14.90
CA LYS A 77 -6.72 13.30 -14.35
C LYS A 77 -6.76 11.80 -14.11
N GLU A 78 -6.83 11.39 -12.83
CA GLU A 78 -6.94 9.99 -12.43
C GLU A 78 -8.32 9.44 -12.83
N THR A 79 -8.33 8.35 -13.62
CA THR A 79 -9.56 7.66 -14.08
C THR A 79 -9.63 6.25 -13.51
N LYS A 80 -10.82 5.64 -13.51
CA LYS A 80 -10.98 4.27 -13.00
C LYS A 80 -10.39 3.24 -13.96
N GLU A 81 -10.53 3.52 -15.26
CA GLU A 81 -10.05 2.71 -16.38
C GLU A 81 -8.53 2.59 -16.39
N GLN A 82 -7.82 3.65 -15.98
CA GLN A 82 -6.37 3.65 -15.81
C GLN A 82 -5.89 2.56 -14.85
N HIS A 83 -6.68 2.27 -13.80
CA HIS A 83 -6.36 1.22 -12.83
C HIS A 83 -6.66 -0.20 -13.32
N LEU A 84 -7.43 -0.32 -14.40
CA LEU A 84 -7.77 -1.60 -15.05
C LEU A 84 -6.79 -1.97 -16.18
N GLY A 85 -6.07 -1.01 -16.75
CA GLY A 85 -5.08 -1.22 -17.81
C GLY A 85 -3.65 -0.86 -17.40
N ILE A 86 -2.70 -0.92 -18.34
CA ILE A 86 -1.30 -0.52 -18.13
C ILE A 86 -0.93 0.54 -19.16
N TRP A 87 -1.02 1.82 -18.76
CA TRP A 87 -0.86 2.95 -19.69
C TRP A 87 0.56 3.54 -19.74
N GLY A 88 1.52 2.96 -19.00
CA GLY A 88 2.93 3.34 -19.12
C GLY A 88 3.23 4.77 -18.67
N GLY A 89 2.48 5.25 -17.67
CA GLY A 89 2.56 6.63 -17.16
C GLY A 89 1.71 7.64 -17.94
N GLU A 90 1.07 7.24 -19.05
CA GLU A 90 0.06 8.08 -19.69
C GLU A 90 -1.21 8.14 -18.85
N ALA A 91 -1.97 9.22 -19.04
CA ALA A 91 -3.21 9.50 -18.34
C ALA A 91 -4.05 10.45 -19.20
N VAL A 92 -5.29 10.68 -18.77
CA VAL A 92 -6.13 11.71 -19.40
C VAL A 92 -5.63 13.08 -18.93
N VAL A 93 -5.31 13.95 -19.88
CA VAL A 93 -4.92 15.34 -19.59
C VAL A 93 -6.11 16.25 -19.84
N GLU A 94 -6.44 17.07 -18.87
CA GLU A 94 -7.43 18.13 -19.02
C GLU A 94 -6.74 19.47 -19.23
N GLY A 95 -7.25 20.26 -20.16
CA GLY A 95 -6.74 21.60 -20.38
C GLY A 95 -7.55 22.36 -21.40
N TYR A 96 -6.87 23.25 -22.10
CA TYR A 96 -7.50 24.23 -22.96
C TYR A 96 -6.78 24.30 -24.30
N ARG A 97 -7.55 24.26 -25.38
CA ARG A 97 -7.02 24.52 -26.71
C ARG A 97 -6.92 26.03 -26.90
N LEU A 98 -5.74 26.49 -27.30
CA LEU A 98 -5.55 27.87 -27.69
C LEU A 98 -6.38 28.16 -28.95
N PRO A 99 -7.17 29.24 -28.96
CA PRO A 99 -7.92 29.63 -30.15
C PRO A 99 -6.97 30.03 -31.28
N ALA A 100 -7.42 29.86 -32.53
CA ALA A 100 -6.64 30.27 -33.70
C ALA A 100 -6.57 31.81 -33.78
N HIS A 101 -7.67 32.49 -33.44
CA HIS A 101 -7.73 33.95 -33.38
C HIS A 101 -7.84 34.45 -31.93
N ARG A 102 -7.16 35.55 -31.60
CA ARG A 102 -7.18 36.20 -30.26
C ARG A 102 -8.58 36.52 -29.69
N TYR A 103 -9.62 36.63 -30.54
CA TYR A 103 -10.97 37.01 -30.12
C TYR A 103 -11.91 35.80 -29.97
N GLU A 104 -11.46 34.61 -30.36
CA GLU A 104 -12.22 33.39 -30.14
C GLU A 104 -12.11 32.95 -28.68
N THR A 105 -13.12 32.23 -28.23
CA THR A 105 -13.14 31.68 -26.88
C THR A 105 -12.19 30.49 -26.76
N VAL A 106 -11.55 30.38 -25.60
CA VAL A 106 -10.73 29.23 -25.26
C VAL A 106 -11.63 28.02 -25.01
N VAL A 107 -11.39 26.91 -25.71
CA VAL A 107 -12.22 25.71 -25.63
C VAL A 107 -11.56 24.69 -24.69
N PRO A 108 -12.27 24.16 -23.68
CA PRO A 108 -11.75 23.07 -22.85
C PRO A 108 -11.63 21.78 -23.68
N GLU A 109 -10.51 21.08 -23.53
CA GLU A 109 -10.21 19.85 -24.26
C GLU A 109 -9.67 18.77 -23.30
N TYR A 110 -10.03 17.53 -23.60
CA TYR A 110 -9.48 16.35 -22.95
C TYR A 110 -8.64 15.58 -23.95
N TRP A 111 -7.37 15.35 -23.63
CA TRP A 111 -6.49 14.47 -24.40
C TRP A 111 -6.51 13.09 -23.76
N VAL A 112 -7.06 12.13 -24.49
CA VAL A 112 -7.21 10.74 -24.05
C VAL A 112 -6.19 9.88 -24.81
N PRO A 113 -5.41 9.03 -24.12
CA PRO A 113 -4.46 8.15 -24.78
C PRO A 113 -5.17 7.08 -25.63
N ARG A 114 -4.51 6.60 -26.68
CA ARG A 114 -5.03 5.51 -27.50
C ARG A 114 -4.76 4.18 -26.81
N LEU A 115 -5.83 3.49 -26.41
CA LEU A 115 -5.78 2.18 -25.79
C LEU A 115 -5.83 1.08 -26.86
N LEU A 116 -5.05 0.04 -26.65
CA LEU A 116 -4.94 -1.15 -27.48
C LEU A 116 -5.10 -2.38 -26.58
N ASP A 117 -5.89 -3.35 -26.99
CA ASP A 117 -5.94 -4.65 -26.32
C ASP A 117 -4.81 -5.53 -26.84
N GLN A 118 -3.90 -5.92 -25.96
CA GLN A 118 -2.74 -6.74 -26.32
C GLN A 118 -2.61 -7.94 -25.38
N ILE A 119 -2.15 -9.05 -25.94
CA ILE A 119 -1.83 -10.26 -25.18
C ILE A 119 -0.34 -10.24 -24.87
N VAL A 120 -0.02 -10.21 -23.58
CA VAL A 120 1.36 -10.17 -23.09
C VAL A 120 1.67 -11.44 -22.32
N TYR A 121 2.84 -12.02 -22.54
CA TYR A 121 3.30 -13.19 -21.81
C TYR A 121 4.18 -12.80 -20.63
N SER A 122 3.93 -13.41 -19.47
CA SER A 122 4.78 -13.33 -18.28
C SER A 122 5.55 -14.63 -18.12
N GLU A 123 6.88 -14.54 -18.15
CA GLU A 123 7.78 -15.67 -17.97
C GLU A 123 7.72 -16.20 -16.53
N ILE A 124 7.63 -15.31 -15.54
CA ILE A 124 7.64 -15.67 -14.11
C ILE A 124 6.35 -16.37 -13.71
N LEU A 125 5.21 -15.93 -14.23
CA LEU A 125 3.91 -16.54 -13.93
C LEU A 125 3.53 -17.69 -14.87
N ASP A 126 4.27 -17.88 -15.95
CA ASP A 126 3.99 -18.78 -17.07
C ASP A 126 2.56 -18.61 -17.64
N LYS A 127 2.16 -17.35 -17.88
CA LYS A 127 0.78 -17.01 -18.28
C LYS A 127 0.74 -15.92 -19.33
N TYR A 128 -0.19 -16.08 -20.27
CA TYR A 128 -0.64 -15.03 -21.16
C TYR A 128 -1.71 -14.19 -20.47
N LEU A 129 -1.56 -12.87 -20.53
CA LEU A 129 -2.45 -11.88 -19.94
C LEU A 129 -3.01 -11.01 -21.06
N ASN A 130 -4.32 -10.88 -21.14
CA ASN A 130 -4.95 -9.87 -21.99
C ASN A 130 -5.06 -8.56 -21.20
N VAL A 131 -4.40 -7.51 -21.68
CA VAL A 131 -4.32 -6.22 -20.98
C VAL A 131 -4.50 -5.07 -21.96
N ALA A 132 -5.27 -4.06 -21.54
CA ALA A 132 -5.37 -2.78 -22.24
C ALA A 132 -4.10 -1.96 -22.01
N VAL A 133 -3.33 -1.73 -23.08
CA VAL A 133 -2.05 -1.02 -23.08
C VAL A 133 -2.06 0.18 -24.01
N THR A 134 -1.14 1.11 -23.82
CA THR A 134 -0.87 2.21 -24.78
C THR A 134 0.31 1.85 -25.66
N GLN A 135 0.48 2.55 -26.79
CA GLN A 135 1.64 2.34 -27.67
C GLN A 135 2.96 2.54 -26.91
N ARG A 136 3.02 3.57 -26.05
CA ARG A 136 4.17 3.82 -25.16
C ARG A 136 4.48 2.63 -24.26
N THR A 137 3.47 1.98 -23.67
CA THR A 137 3.71 0.78 -22.84
C THR A 137 4.38 -0.33 -23.66
N VAL A 138 3.97 -0.54 -24.90
CA VAL A 138 4.60 -1.53 -25.79
C VAL A 138 6.07 -1.17 -26.04
N ASP A 139 6.35 0.11 -26.30
CA ASP A 139 7.72 0.59 -26.51
C ASP A 139 8.57 0.40 -25.25
N LEU A 140 8.04 0.71 -24.05
CA LEU A 140 8.71 0.48 -22.77
C LEU A 140 8.98 -1.01 -22.50
N ILE A 141 8.03 -1.89 -22.84
CA ILE A 141 8.24 -3.35 -22.71
C ILE A 141 9.42 -3.79 -23.58
N ASN A 142 9.53 -3.24 -24.80
CA ASN A 142 10.61 -3.54 -25.72
C ASN A 142 11.95 -2.97 -25.21
N GLU A 143 11.98 -1.73 -24.71
CA GLU A 143 13.17 -1.10 -24.11
C GLU A 143 13.72 -1.91 -22.93
N HIS A 144 12.83 -2.49 -22.13
CA HIS A 144 13.20 -3.31 -20.97
C HIS A 144 13.48 -4.78 -21.33
N TYR A 145 13.36 -5.17 -22.61
CA TYR A 145 13.55 -6.54 -23.10
C TYR A 145 12.65 -7.57 -22.41
N GLY A 146 11.38 -7.22 -22.18
CA GLY A 146 10.37 -8.14 -21.67
C GLY A 146 9.43 -7.54 -20.63
N PHE A 147 8.23 -8.10 -20.55
CA PHE A 147 7.14 -7.58 -19.72
C PHE A 147 7.45 -7.64 -18.22
N ASP A 148 7.93 -8.77 -17.74
CA ASP A 148 8.24 -8.93 -16.32
C ASP A 148 9.38 -8.00 -15.88
N LYS A 149 10.37 -7.80 -16.76
CA LYS A 149 11.50 -6.91 -16.50
C LYS A 149 11.04 -5.45 -16.48
N TYR A 150 10.15 -5.07 -17.38
CA TYR A 150 9.50 -3.76 -17.36
C TYR A 150 8.83 -3.52 -16.00
N LEU A 151 7.88 -4.37 -15.61
CA LEU A 151 7.14 -4.21 -14.35
C LEU A 151 8.05 -4.18 -13.11
N LEU A 152 9.04 -5.08 -13.03
CA LEU A 152 9.92 -5.19 -11.86
C LEU A 152 10.87 -3.99 -11.74
N SER A 153 11.38 -3.47 -12.86
CA SER A 153 12.34 -2.35 -12.86
C SER A 153 11.68 -0.98 -12.73
N THR A 154 10.43 -0.81 -13.18
CA THR A 154 9.73 0.46 -13.04
C THR A 154 9.15 0.67 -11.63
N PRO A 155 9.31 1.87 -11.04
CA PRO A 155 8.69 2.19 -9.76
C PRO A 155 7.17 2.34 -9.88
N ALA A 156 6.46 2.23 -8.76
CA ALA A 156 5.00 2.31 -8.71
C ALA A 156 4.45 3.65 -9.25
N CYS A 157 5.15 4.77 -9.03
CA CYS A 157 4.76 6.09 -9.53
C CYS A 157 4.67 6.16 -11.06
N ASP A 158 5.63 5.54 -11.76
CA ASP A 158 5.71 5.56 -13.23
C ASP A 158 4.71 4.59 -13.87
N LEU A 159 4.42 3.46 -13.21
CA LEU A 159 3.38 2.53 -13.67
C LEU A 159 1.98 3.16 -13.60
N ASN A 160 1.73 3.95 -12.55
CA ASN A 160 0.47 4.66 -12.28
C ASN A 160 -0.81 3.83 -12.53
N SER A 161 -0.77 2.52 -12.23
CA SER A 161 -1.89 1.59 -12.39
C SER A 161 -1.92 0.58 -11.25
N LEU A 162 -3.07 0.43 -10.61
CA LEU A 162 -3.28 -0.60 -9.58
C LEU A 162 -3.14 -2.02 -10.12
N LEU A 163 -3.65 -2.30 -11.34
CA LEU A 163 -3.47 -3.62 -11.97
C LEU A 163 -1.97 -3.95 -12.10
N ALA A 164 -1.18 -3.01 -12.63
CA ALA A 164 0.26 -3.19 -12.78
C ALA A 164 0.94 -3.48 -11.44
N CYS A 165 0.62 -2.71 -10.39
CA CYS A 165 1.17 -2.91 -9.05
C CYS A 165 0.76 -4.28 -8.47
N LYS A 166 -0.48 -4.75 -8.71
CA LYS A 166 -0.96 -6.06 -8.27
C LYS A 166 -0.26 -7.20 -9.02
N ILE A 167 -0.01 -7.07 -10.33
CA ILE A 167 0.78 -8.04 -11.09
C ILE A 167 2.22 -8.06 -10.58
N LYS A 168 2.85 -6.89 -10.40
CA LYS A 168 4.20 -6.76 -9.83
C LYS A 168 4.33 -7.45 -8.47
N LYS A 169 3.34 -7.26 -7.58
CA LYS A 169 3.27 -8.03 -6.31
C LYS A 169 3.24 -9.53 -6.54
N LYS A 170 2.38 -10.03 -7.44
CA LYS A 170 2.31 -11.48 -7.74
C LYS A 170 3.63 -12.03 -8.26
N LEU A 171 4.32 -11.28 -9.13
CA LEU A 171 5.65 -11.63 -9.63
C LEU A 171 6.67 -11.75 -8.50
N LEU A 172 6.75 -10.72 -7.64
CA LEU A 172 7.69 -10.70 -6.51
C LEU A 172 7.39 -11.81 -5.48
N VAL A 173 6.11 -12.08 -5.19
CA VAL A 173 5.71 -13.18 -4.31
C VAL A 173 6.10 -14.54 -4.91
N ALA A 174 5.86 -14.76 -6.21
CA ALA A 174 6.24 -15.99 -6.90
C ALA A 174 7.77 -16.20 -6.91
N LEU A 175 8.53 -15.11 -7.09
CA LEU A 175 9.99 -15.13 -6.99
C LEU A 175 10.48 -15.44 -5.58
N TYR A 176 9.85 -14.85 -4.55
CA TYR A 176 10.22 -15.05 -3.14
C TYR A 176 9.93 -16.48 -2.68
N ASP A 177 8.75 -17.00 -3.00
CA ASP A 177 8.30 -18.34 -2.62
C ASP A 177 8.90 -19.44 -3.52
N LYS A 178 9.58 -19.05 -4.61
CA LYS A 178 10.11 -19.94 -5.66
C LYS A 178 9.03 -20.88 -6.22
N THR A 179 7.80 -20.41 -6.36
CA THR A 179 6.67 -21.21 -6.89
C THR A 179 6.64 -21.28 -8.43
N LEU A 180 7.75 -20.91 -9.07
CA LEU A 180 7.93 -20.87 -10.53
C LEU A 180 8.11 -22.30 -11.07
N TYR A 181 7.43 -22.65 -12.16
CA TYR A 181 7.60 -23.91 -12.92
C TYR A 181 7.80 -25.16 -12.03
N PRO A 182 6.77 -25.64 -11.32
CA PRO A 182 6.91 -26.78 -10.41
C PRO A 182 7.38 -28.06 -11.11
N ASP A 183 7.14 -28.19 -12.42
CA ASP A 183 7.47 -29.37 -13.20
C ASP A 183 8.91 -29.36 -13.75
N ASP A 184 9.52 -28.17 -13.91
CA ASP A 184 10.81 -27.98 -14.58
C ASP A 184 11.83 -27.23 -13.69
N PRO A 185 12.63 -27.93 -12.86
CA PRO A 185 13.54 -27.29 -11.91
C PRO A 185 14.69 -26.52 -12.59
N THR A 186 15.14 -26.97 -13.76
CA THR A 186 16.20 -26.29 -14.52
C THR A 186 15.73 -24.92 -14.99
N LYS A 187 14.51 -24.82 -15.53
CA LYS A 187 13.91 -23.55 -15.95
C LYS A 187 13.67 -22.64 -14.76
N GLN A 188 13.14 -23.19 -13.67
CA GLN A 188 12.95 -22.46 -12.41
C GLN A 188 14.24 -21.76 -11.94
N GLU A 189 15.37 -22.47 -11.91
CA GLU A 189 16.66 -21.89 -11.52
C GLU A 189 17.15 -20.82 -12.49
N THR A 190 16.99 -21.03 -13.81
CA THR A 190 17.41 -20.03 -14.81
C THR A 190 16.62 -18.73 -14.69
N ILE A 191 15.30 -18.82 -14.50
CA ILE A 191 14.41 -17.67 -14.37
C ILE A 191 14.64 -16.99 -13.03
N TYR A 192 14.78 -17.75 -11.95
CA TYR A 192 15.11 -17.19 -10.64
C TYR A 192 16.42 -16.39 -10.70
N ASN A 193 17.46 -16.94 -11.32
CA ASN A 193 18.74 -16.24 -11.49
C ASN A 193 18.64 -14.98 -12.35
N LYS A 194 17.73 -14.94 -13.34
CA LYS A 194 17.46 -13.77 -14.18
C LYS A 194 16.84 -12.61 -13.40
N TYR A 195 15.96 -12.89 -12.43
CA TYR A 195 15.16 -11.87 -11.74
C TYR A 195 15.49 -11.64 -10.26
N LYS A 196 16.38 -12.43 -9.65
CA LYS A 196 16.72 -12.33 -8.20
C LYS A 196 17.15 -10.94 -7.74
N GLN A 197 17.78 -10.15 -8.60
CA GLN A 197 18.23 -8.78 -8.29
C GLN A 197 17.10 -7.85 -7.81
N TYR A 198 15.86 -8.12 -8.22
CA TYR A 198 14.72 -7.29 -7.85
C TYR A 198 14.18 -7.60 -6.45
N LEU A 199 14.59 -8.70 -5.81
CA LEU A 199 14.13 -9.08 -4.47
C LEU A 199 14.86 -8.31 -3.35
N GLU A 200 16.07 -7.78 -3.62
CA GLU A 200 16.91 -7.14 -2.58
C GLU A 200 16.23 -5.94 -1.91
N ASN A 201 15.32 -5.29 -2.62
CA ASN A 201 14.63 -4.09 -2.15
C ASN A 201 13.36 -4.39 -1.33
N TYR A 202 12.90 -5.64 -1.28
CA TYR A 202 11.58 -5.98 -0.72
C TYR A 202 11.68 -7.07 0.35
N SER A 203 11.11 -6.78 1.53
CA SER A 203 10.85 -7.81 2.56
C SER A 203 9.53 -8.55 2.31
N ARG A 204 9.34 -9.69 2.96
CA ARG A 204 8.09 -10.46 2.87
C ARG A 204 6.87 -9.62 3.29
N ASP A 205 7.04 -8.82 4.34
CA ASP A 205 6.00 -7.95 4.88
C ASP A 205 5.68 -6.82 3.88
N ASP A 206 6.69 -6.28 3.17
CA ASP A 206 6.48 -5.28 2.13
C ASP A 206 5.63 -5.82 0.98
N LEU A 207 5.91 -7.05 0.52
CA LEU A 207 5.16 -7.71 -0.54
C LEU A 207 3.69 -7.94 -0.17
N GLU A 208 3.41 -8.19 1.10
CA GLU A 208 2.06 -8.40 1.58
C GLU A 208 1.19 -7.13 1.41
N TRP A 209 1.78 -5.94 1.59
CA TRP A 209 1.08 -4.65 1.51
C TRP A 209 1.24 -3.93 0.17
N TYR A 210 2.15 -4.39 -0.70
CA TYR A 210 2.38 -3.81 -2.02
C TYR A 210 1.13 -3.85 -2.92
N GLY A 211 0.89 -2.78 -3.68
CA GLY A 211 -0.17 -2.73 -4.70
C GLY A 211 -1.61 -2.75 -4.18
N LEU A 212 -1.81 -2.55 -2.87
CA LEU A 212 -3.13 -2.30 -2.29
C LEU A 212 -3.49 -0.82 -2.47
N SER A 213 -4.73 -0.53 -2.83
CA SER A 213 -5.26 0.83 -2.73
C SER A 213 -5.48 1.22 -1.27
N LEU A 214 -5.60 2.52 -0.98
CA LEU A 214 -5.86 3.01 0.38
C LEU A 214 -7.09 2.37 1.04
N PRO A 215 -8.27 2.29 0.40
CA PRO A 215 -9.42 1.63 1.01
C PRO A 215 -9.19 0.13 1.22
N GLU A 216 -8.60 -0.58 0.25
CA GLU A 216 -8.26 -2.01 0.40
C GLU A 216 -7.29 -2.25 1.57
N ALA A 217 -6.30 -1.37 1.74
CA ALA A 217 -5.34 -1.44 2.84
C ALA A 217 -6.02 -1.18 4.20
N GLN A 218 -6.95 -0.22 4.27
CA GLN A 218 -7.74 0.04 5.47
C GLN A 218 -8.64 -1.15 5.82
N GLU A 219 -9.34 -1.71 4.85
CA GLU A 219 -10.18 -2.90 5.02
C GLU A 219 -9.36 -4.09 5.54
N LYS A 220 -8.17 -4.31 4.96
CA LYS A 220 -7.24 -5.33 5.41
C LYS A 220 -6.76 -5.09 6.85
N CYS A 221 -6.43 -3.86 7.20
CA CYS A 221 -6.02 -3.50 8.57
C CYS A 221 -7.15 -3.78 9.57
N VAL A 222 -8.39 -3.41 9.23
CA VAL A 222 -9.57 -3.66 10.06
C VAL A 222 -9.83 -5.17 10.21
N ALA A 223 -9.64 -5.96 9.15
CA ALA A 223 -9.77 -7.40 9.22
C ALA A 223 -8.74 -8.02 10.19
N LEU A 224 -7.46 -7.60 10.10
CA LEU A 224 -6.41 -8.06 11.00
C LEU A 224 -6.68 -7.66 12.47
N GLU A 225 -7.17 -6.45 12.71
CA GLU A 225 -7.57 -6.02 14.06
C GLU A 225 -8.74 -6.83 14.60
N ARG A 226 -9.72 -7.16 13.76
CA ARG A 226 -10.86 -8.00 14.13
C ARG A 226 -10.39 -9.41 14.48
N GLU A 227 -9.54 -10.02 13.67
CA GLU A 227 -8.96 -11.33 13.95
C GLU A 227 -8.11 -11.32 15.23
N ALA A 228 -7.29 -10.28 15.44
CA ALA A 228 -6.51 -10.12 16.66
C ALA A 228 -7.41 -9.95 17.89
N MET A 229 -8.51 -9.21 17.76
CA MET A 229 -9.50 -9.06 18.81
C MET A 229 -10.22 -10.37 19.12
N GLU A 230 -10.58 -11.14 18.10
CA GLU A 230 -11.21 -12.46 18.29
C GLU A 230 -10.26 -13.45 18.96
N ARG A 231 -8.97 -13.45 18.58
CA ARG A 231 -7.94 -14.26 19.24
C ARG A 231 -7.67 -13.81 20.68
N SER A 232 -7.78 -12.51 20.97
CA SER A 232 -7.51 -11.96 22.30
C SER A 232 -8.72 -11.99 23.25
N LYS A 233 -9.94 -12.23 22.76
CA LYS A 233 -11.13 -12.48 23.57
C LYS A 233 -10.98 -13.77 24.38
N VAL A 234 -10.29 -13.66 25.50
CA VAL A 234 -10.20 -14.71 26.52
C VAL A 234 -11.35 -14.52 27.51
N PRO A 235 -12.14 -15.57 27.84
CA PRO A 235 -13.20 -15.45 28.83
C PRO A 235 -12.66 -14.96 30.18
N LEU A 236 -13.35 -14.02 30.82
CA LEU A 236 -12.93 -13.41 32.11
C LEU A 236 -12.68 -14.45 33.22
N LYS A 237 -13.37 -15.58 33.19
CA LYS A 237 -13.10 -16.69 34.12
C LYS A 237 -11.64 -17.17 34.05
N VAL A 238 -11.04 -17.18 32.87
CA VAL A 238 -9.64 -17.61 32.68
C VAL A 238 -8.67 -16.55 33.21
N THR A 239 -8.98 -15.26 33.06
CA THR A 239 -8.16 -14.16 33.62
C THR A 239 -8.24 -14.17 35.14
N PHE A 240 -9.43 -14.19 35.73
CA PHE A 240 -9.62 -14.27 37.19
C PHE A 240 -9.00 -15.53 37.80
N ARG A 241 -9.05 -16.67 37.09
CA ARG A 241 -8.36 -17.88 37.55
C ARG A 241 -6.85 -17.72 37.58
N LYS A 242 -6.26 -17.02 36.60
CA LYS A 242 -4.81 -16.74 36.57
C LYS A 242 -4.43 -15.79 37.71
N GLU A 243 -5.19 -14.71 37.89
CA GLU A 243 -4.99 -13.74 38.98
C GLU A 243 -5.07 -14.42 40.35
N LEU A 244 -6.10 -15.24 40.60
CA LEU A 244 -6.23 -15.98 41.86
C LEU A 244 -5.07 -16.97 42.09
N LEU A 245 -4.57 -17.62 41.04
CA LEU A 245 -3.39 -18.49 41.16
C LEU A 245 -2.12 -17.69 41.47
N GLU A 246 -1.98 -16.47 40.94
CA GLU A 246 -0.87 -15.57 41.25
C GLU A 246 -0.96 -15.07 42.69
N GLU A 247 -2.14 -14.65 43.15
CA GLU A 247 -2.39 -14.29 44.55
C GLU A 247 -2.04 -15.44 45.49
N LEU A 248 -2.52 -16.67 45.23
CA LEU A 248 -2.21 -17.83 46.05
C LEU A 248 -0.71 -18.16 46.08
N LYS A 249 0.02 -17.93 44.98
CA LYS A 249 1.48 -18.08 44.96
C LYS A 249 2.15 -17.02 45.83
N GLN A 250 1.70 -15.76 45.76
CA GLN A 250 2.20 -14.67 46.60
C GLN A 250 1.92 -14.94 48.08
N PHE A 251 0.70 -15.34 48.45
CA PHE A 251 0.33 -15.69 49.82
C PHE A 251 1.14 -16.88 50.39
N LYS A 252 1.53 -17.84 49.55
CA LYS A 252 2.42 -18.95 49.94
C LYS A 252 3.84 -18.46 50.20
N LEU A 253 4.36 -17.51 49.41
CA LEU A 253 5.68 -16.93 49.59
C LEU A 253 5.74 -16.03 50.84
N ASP A 254 4.65 -15.31 51.14
CA ASP A 254 4.52 -14.45 52.31
C ASP A 254 4.31 -15.22 53.64
N GLY A 255 4.29 -16.57 53.58
CA GLY A 255 4.17 -17.42 54.77
C GLY A 255 2.83 -17.33 55.50
N LYS A 256 1.79 -16.78 54.88
CA LYS A 256 0.43 -16.63 55.47
C LYS A 256 -0.50 -17.81 55.17
N LEU A 257 -0.06 -18.76 54.36
CA LEU A 257 -0.76 -20.01 54.08
C LEU A 257 -0.02 -21.15 54.77
N ASP A 258 -0.43 -21.47 56.00
CA ASP A 258 -0.09 -22.76 56.63
C ASP A 258 -0.72 -23.86 55.77
N ALA A 259 0.09 -24.58 54.99
CA ALA A 259 -0.36 -25.76 54.28
C ALA A 259 -0.47 -26.91 55.30
N PRO A 260 -1.67 -27.43 55.63
CA PRO A 260 -1.75 -28.69 56.35
C PRO A 260 -1.20 -29.79 55.45
N ASP A 261 -0.24 -30.54 55.98
CA ASP A 261 0.32 -31.72 55.34
C ASP A 261 -0.76 -32.67 54.82
N GLU A 262 -0.49 -33.25 53.65
CA GLU A 262 -1.39 -34.07 52.85
C GLU A 262 -2.18 -35.12 53.65
N LYS A 263 -3.50 -34.92 53.79
CA LYS A 263 -4.46 -36.03 53.88
C LYS A 263 -5.31 -36.05 52.62
N LYS A 264 -4.96 -36.97 51.71
CA LYS A 264 -5.67 -37.27 50.46
C LYS A 264 -7.00 -37.94 50.73
N GLU A 265 -7.97 -37.22 51.31
CA GLU A 265 -9.35 -37.68 51.31
C GLU A 265 -10.04 -37.19 50.04
N SER A 266 -10.33 -38.14 49.15
CA SER A 266 -10.95 -37.91 47.86
C SER A 266 -12.33 -37.27 48.04
N PHE A 267 -12.43 -35.96 47.82
CA PHE A 267 -13.67 -35.17 47.76
C PHE A 267 -14.76 -35.80 46.88
N ILE A 268 -14.37 -36.63 45.91
CA ILE A 268 -15.24 -37.38 44.99
C ILE A 268 -16.21 -38.31 45.73
N LYS A 269 -15.85 -38.85 46.91
CA LYS A 269 -16.73 -39.73 47.70
C LYS A 269 -17.91 -39.00 48.35
N LYS A 270 -17.80 -37.69 48.60
CA LYS A 270 -18.88 -36.89 49.22
C LYS A 270 -19.98 -36.47 48.23
N PHE A 271 -19.69 -36.47 46.93
CA PHE A 271 -20.61 -36.01 45.88
C PHE A 271 -21.24 -37.14 45.07
N ASN A 272 -20.99 -38.40 45.44
CA ASN A 272 -21.60 -39.54 44.77
C ASN A 272 -22.85 -40.02 45.54
N PRO A 273 -24.07 -39.66 45.12
CA PRO A 273 -25.31 -40.07 45.79
C PRO A 273 -25.61 -41.57 45.65
N PHE A 274 -24.77 -42.34 44.94
CA PHE A 274 -24.91 -43.78 44.73
C PHE A 274 -23.77 -44.61 45.34
N ALA A 275 -22.90 -44.01 46.17
CA ALA A 275 -21.92 -44.79 46.91
C ALA A 275 -22.65 -45.64 47.95
N LYS A 276 -22.68 -46.96 47.76
CA LYS A 276 -23.24 -47.90 48.72
C LYS A 276 -22.52 -47.71 50.07
N VAL A 277 -23.32 -47.52 51.11
CA VAL A 277 -22.90 -47.63 52.50
C VAL A 277 -22.90 -49.13 52.80
N ASP A 278 -21.71 -49.72 52.88
CA ASP A 278 -21.52 -51.03 53.51
C ASP A 278 -21.36 -50.84 55.02
#